data_AF-A0A7V2S2V7-F1
#
_entry.id   AF-A0A7V2S2V7-F1
#
_cell.length_a   1.000
_cell.length_b   1.000
_cell.length_c   1.000
_cell.angle_alpha   90.00
_cell.angle_beta   90.00
_cell.angle_gamma   90.00
#
_symmetry.space_group_name_H-M   'P 1'
#
loop_
_entity.id
_entity.type
_entity.pdbx_description
1 polymer ?
#
loop_
_entity_poly.entity_id
_entity_poly.type
_entity_poly.pdbx_seq_one_letter_code
_entity_poly.pdbx_strand_id
1 'polypeptide(L)'
;SFPRKAVDASSPKIVKEQNRCIACKRCIKTIRDDQGRRYFAYKNRGQHLEVVLDPVLGVSIPDDLARQAMENCPVGSILYKEKGFDEPIGTRKYDKQPIGSEIEKQI
;
A
#
# COMPACT_ATOMS: atom_id res chain seq x y z
N SER A 1 -10.76 14.65 17.01
CA SER A 1 -10.22 15.25 15.78
C SER A 1 -9.72 14.15 14.87
N PHE A 2 -9.84 14.29 13.55
CA PHE A 2 -9.20 13.37 12.59
C PHE A 2 -7.67 13.54 12.67
N PRO A 3 -6.89 12.45 12.68
CA PRO A 3 -5.43 12.53 12.71
C PRO A 3 -4.89 13.19 11.43
N ARG A 4 -3.89 14.06 11.57
CA ARG A 4 -3.20 14.69 10.44
C ARG A 4 -1.81 14.09 10.30
N LYS A 5 -1.73 12.97 9.60
CA LYS A 5 -0.44 12.30 9.33
C LYS A 5 0.15 12.82 8.02
N ALA A 6 1.47 12.89 7.95
CA ALA A 6 2.18 13.34 6.75
C ALA A 6 2.15 12.26 5.66
N VAL A 7 2.27 12.71 4.41
CA VAL A 7 2.56 11.84 3.27
C VAL A 7 4.06 11.62 3.22
N ASP A 8 4.48 10.36 3.09
CA ASP A 8 5.88 10.01 2.83
C ASP A 8 6.05 9.70 1.35
N ALA A 9 6.84 10.52 0.65
CA ALA A 9 7.17 10.37 -0.75
C ALA A 9 8.69 10.31 -0.98
N SER A 10 9.45 9.92 0.04
CA SER A 10 10.92 9.87 0.02
C SER A 10 11.47 8.82 -0.95
N SER A 11 10.76 7.71 -1.14
CA SER A 11 11.10 6.70 -2.15
C SER A 11 10.90 7.26 -3.57
N PRO A 12 11.80 7.00 -4.53
CA PRO A 12 11.61 7.40 -5.92
C PRO A 12 10.41 6.70 -6.58
N LYS A 13 9.91 5.60 -6.02
CA LYS A 13 8.86 4.75 -6.65
C LYS A 13 7.57 4.65 -5.85
N ILE A 14 7.58 4.96 -4.55
CA ILE A 14 6.41 4.81 -3.67
C ILE A 14 6.01 6.15 -3.06
N VAL A 15 4.70 6.40 -3.04
CA VAL A 15 4.05 7.35 -2.13
C VAL A 15 3.28 6.58 -1.08
N LYS A 16 3.56 6.87 0.19
CA LYS A 16 2.88 6.31 1.34
C LYS A 16 1.96 7.35 1.98
N GLU A 17 0.66 7.21 1.72
CA GLU A 17 -0.38 8.00 2.38
C GLU A 17 -0.77 7.35 3.72
N GLN A 18 -0.40 7.99 4.84
CA GLN A 18 -0.68 7.51 6.19
C GLN A 18 -2.15 7.62 6.59
N ASN A 19 -2.89 8.64 6.15
CA ASN A 19 -4.29 8.83 6.60
C ASN A 19 -5.27 7.81 5.99
N ARG A 20 -4.86 7.14 4.92
CA ARG A 20 -5.65 6.08 4.26
C ARG A 20 -5.31 4.67 4.76
N CYS A 21 -4.28 4.53 5.59
CA CYS A 21 -3.81 3.22 6.04
C CYS A 21 -4.75 2.64 7.11
N ILE A 22 -5.26 1.43 6.86
CA ILE A 22 -6.09 0.68 7.83
C ILE A 22 -5.28 -0.29 8.72
N ALA A 23 -3.95 -0.19 8.71
CA ALA A 23 -3.05 -1.01 9.53
C ALA A 23 -3.25 -2.54 9.41
N CYS A 24 -3.66 -3.06 8.25
CA CYS A 24 -3.97 -4.49 8.03
C CYS A 24 -2.77 -5.46 8.04
N LYS A 25 -1.53 -4.95 8.13
CA LYS A 25 -0.26 -5.73 8.10
C LYS A 25 0.07 -6.48 6.79
N ARG A 26 -0.74 -6.39 5.74
CA ARG A 26 -0.47 -7.09 4.46
C ARG A 26 0.91 -6.74 3.90
N CYS A 27 1.22 -5.45 3.76
CA CYS A 27 2.52 -5.00 3.23
C CYS A 27 3.71 -5.43 4.09
N ILE A 28 3.58 -5.39 5.42
CA ILE A 28 4.62 -5.82 6.38
C ILE A 28 4.91 -7.32 6.23
N LYS A 29 3.88 -8.13 5.97
CA LYS A 29 4.03 -9.59 5.85
C LYS A 29 4.64 -10.00 4.51
N THR A 30 4.19 -9.38 3.42
CA THR A 30 4.44 -9.89 2.06
C THR A 30 5.56 -9.16 1.32
N ILE A 31 5.81 -7.87 1.59
CA ILE A 31 6.78 -7.09 0.82
C ILE A 31 8.14 -7.20 1.51
N ARG A 32 8.98 -8.08 0.96
CA ARG A 32 10.30 -8.42 1.46
C ARG A 32 11.27 -8.55 0.31
N ASP A 33 12.56 -8.39 0.61
CA ASP A 33 13.60 -8.75 -0.34
C ASP A 33 13.91 -10.25 -0.30
N ASP A 34 14.85 -10.64 -1.15
CA ASP A 34 15.41 -11.98 -1.27
C ASP A 34 16.01 -12.50 0.05
N GLN A 35 16.54 -11.61 0.88
CA GLN A 35 17.08 -11.91 2.21
C GLN A 35 16.02 -11.91 3.32
N GLY A 36 14.74 -11.71 2.97
CA GLY A 36 13.61 -11.72 3.90
C GLY A 36 13.46 -10.45 4.76
N ARG A 37 14.27 -9.41 4.51
CA ARG A 37 14.15 -8.09 5.16
C ARG A 37 12.86 -7.43 4.70
N ARG A 38 12.18 -6.73 5.61
CA ARG A 38 10.87 -6.12 5.35
C ARG A 38 11.04 -4.68 4.89
N TYR A 39 10.33 -4.31 3.83
CA TYR A 39 10.26 -2.91 3.38
C TYR A 39 9.38 -2.04 4.26
N PHE A 40 8.37 -2.62 4.92
CA PHE A 40 7.42 -1.90 5.76
C PHE A 40 7.48 -2.37 7.21
N ALA A 41 7.34 -1.43 8.14
CA ALA A 41 7.28 -1.69 9.57
C ALA A 41 6.26 -0.79 10.26
N TYR A 42 5.87 -1.15 11.48
CA TYR A 42 5.13 -0.24 12.35
C TYR A 42 6.08 0.74 13.02
N LYS A 43 5.62 1.99 13.13
CA LYS A 43 6.24 3.04 13.96
C LYS A 43 5.20 3.59 14.93
N ASN A 44 5.66 3.98 16.12
CA ASN A 44 4.84 4.52 17.21
C ASN A 44 3.75 3.54 17.68
N ARG A 45 2.80 4.04 18.50
CA ARG A 45 1.73 3.26 19.13
C ARG A 45 0.44 4.08 19.24
N GLY A 46 -0.68 3.40 19.51
CA GLY A 46 -1.98 4.03 19.74
C GLY A 46 -2.44 4.87 18.54
N GLN A 47 -2.93 6.07 18.81
CA GLN A 47 -3.42 6.99 17.76
C GLN A 47 -2.31 7.47 16.81
N HIS A 48 -1.04 7.38 17.24
CA HIS A 48 0.14 7.76 16.44
C HIS A 48 0.69 6.60 15.60
N LEU A 49 0.08 5.40 15.67
CA LEU A 49 0.55 4.23 14.93
C LEU A 49 0.59 4.51 13.42
N GLU A 50 1.72 4.23 12.81
CA GLU A 50 1.96 4.39 11.37
C GLU A 50 2.62 3.15 10.78
N VAL A 51 2.36 2.90 9.50
CA VAL A 51 3.13 1.94 8.72
C VAL A 51 4.12 2.75 7.89
N VAL A 52 5.41 2.60 8.15
CA VAL A 52 6.48 3.36 7.51
C VAL A 52 7.24 2.49 6.52
N LEU A 53 7.74 3.11 5.46
CA LEU A 53 8.68 2.49 4.52
C LEU A 53 10.09 2.62 5.10
N ASP A 54 10.89 1.57 4.99
CA ASP A 54 12.31 1.63 5.34
C ASP A 54 13.03 2.62 4.40
N PRO A 55 13.75 3.63 4.93
CA PRO A 55 14.32 4.69 4.11
C PRO A 55 15.47 4.23 3.22
N VAL A 56 16.15 3.14 3.56
CA VAL A 56 17.28 2.62 2.77
C VAL A 56 16.74 1.67 1.70
N LEU A 57 15.96 0.66 2.11
CA LEU A 57 15.37 -0.29 1.19
C LEU A 57 14.39 0.38 0.24
N GLY A 58 13.60 1.34 0.73
CA GLY A 58 12.61 2.08 -0.05
C GLY A 58 13.21 2.94 -1.17
N VAL A 59 14.47 3.38 -1.05
CA VAL A 59 15.16 4.10 -2.12
C VAL A 59 15.52 3.16 -3.27
N SER A 60 15.95 1.95 -2.96
CA SER A 60 16.39 0.94 -3.93
C SER A 60 15.33 -0.11 -4.26
N ILE A 61 14.05 0.12 -3.93
CA ILE A 61 12.99 -0.87 -4.17
C ILE A 61 12.87 -1.18 -5.67
N PRO A 62 12.85 -2.46 -6.08
CA PRO A 62 12.58 -2.85 -7.47
C PRO A 62 11.18 -2.42 -7.93
N ASP A 63 10.98 -2.16 -9.23
CA ASP A 63 9.69 -1.68 -9.75
C ASP A 63 8.58 -2.70 -9.64
N ASP A 64 8.88 -3.96 -9.89
CA ASP A 64 7.98 -5.10 -9.70
C ASP A 64 7.52 -5.20 -8.25
N LEU A 65 8.45 -5.09 -7.29
CA LEU A 65 8.13 -5.14 -5.86
C LEU A 65 7.35 -3.91 -5.39
N ALA A 66 7.63 -2.72 -5.95
CA ALA A 66 6.87 -1.51 -5.65
C ALA A 66 5.43 -1.57 -6.19
N ARG A 67 5.24 -2.11 -7.40
CA ARG A 67 3.90 -2.37 -7.97
C ARG A 67 3.16 -3.43 -7.15
N GLN A 68 3.83 -4.51 -6.78
CA GLN A 68 3.28 -5.54 -5.89
C GLN A 68 2.87 -4.94 -4.53
N ALA A 69 3.64 -3.99 -3.99
CA ALA A 69 3.30 -3.32 -2.74
C ALA A 69 1.99 -2.49 -2.85
N MET A 70 1.80 -1.79 -3.98
CA MET A 70 0.55 -1.08 -4.28
C MET A 70 -0.63 -2.05 -4.43
N GLU A 71 -0.48 -3.11 -5.24
CA GLU A 71 -1.53 -4.11 -5.47
C GLU A 71 -1.91 -4.89 -4.21
N ASN A 72 -0.93 -5.13 -3.33
CA ASN A 72 -1.16 -5.78 -2.05
C ASN A 72 -1.82 -4.88 -1.01
N CYS A 73 -1.77 -3.55 -1.17
CA CYS A 73 -2.50 -2.65 -0.29
C CYS A 73 -3.99 -2.71 -0.65
N PRO A 74 -4.89 -3.11 0.27
CA PRO A 74 -6.33 -3.20 -0.05
C PRO A 74 -7.01 -1.83 -0.25
N VAL A 75 -6.28 -0.75 -0.01
CA VAL A 75 -6.73 0.64 -0.02
C VAL A 75 -5.64 1.50 -0.67
N GLY A 76 -5.94 2.77 -0.99
CA GLY A 76 -4.97 3.69 -1.61
C GLY A 76 -3.93 4.29 -0.65
N SER A 77 -3.34 3.48 0.24
CA SER A 77 -2.32 3.94 1.20
C SER A 77 -0.90 3.79 0.69
N ILE A 78 -0.61 2.76 -0.11
CA ILE A 78 0.67 2.58 -0.80
C ILE A 78 0.37 2.78 -2.28
N LEU A 79 1.01 3.75 -2.92
CA LEU A 79 0.81 4.10 -4.32
C LEU A 79 2.15 4.02 -5.04
N TYR A 80 2.19 3.33 -6.17
CA TYR A 80 3.31 3.41 -7.09
C TYR A 80 3.28 4.77 -7.78
N LYS A 81 4.41 5.48 -7.81
CA LYS A 81 4.51 6.83 -8.40
C LYS A 81 4.17 6.81 -9.88
N GLU A 82 3.63 7.93 -10.36
CA GLU A 82 3.28 8.15 -11.77
C GLU A 82 2.21 7.20 -12.34
N LYS A 83 1.54 6.43 -11.48
CA LYS A 83 0.43 5.56 -11.86
C LYS A 83 -0.83 5.93 -11.08
N GLY A 84 -1.70 6.70 -11.71
CA GLY A 84 -2.99 7.10 -11.14
C GLY A 84 -3.96 7.57 -12.21
N PHE A 85 -5.23 7.24 -12.03
CA PHE A 85 -6.31 7.54 -13.00
C PHE A 85 -6.06 6.97 -14.39
N ASP A 86 -5.31 5.87 -14.48
CA ASP A 86 -4.99 5.13 -15.69
C ASP A 86 -6.13 4.21 -16.14
N GLU A 87 -7.02 3.84 -15.22
CA GLU A 87 -8.22 3.05 -15.51
C GLU A 87 -9.46 3.96 -15.67
N PRO A 88 -10.14 3.93 -16.83
CA PRO A 88 -11.38 4.67 -17.06
C PRO A 88 -12.49 4.37 -16.05
N ILE A 89 -13.38 5.34 -15.84
CA ILE A 89 -14.59 5.13 -15.03
C ILE A 89 -15.49 4.12 -15.74
N GLY A 90 -15.99 3.13 -15.00
CA GLY A 90 -16.79 2.03 -15.51
C GLY A 90 -15.99 0.76 -15.80
N THR A 91 -14.65 0.84 -15.82
CA THR A 91 -13.75 -0.32 -16.00
C THR A 91 -12.93 -0.65 -14.75
N ARG A 92 -13.06 0.12 -13.66
CA ARG A 92 -12.30 -0.11 -12.44
C ARG A 92 -12.75 -1.41 -11.76
N LYS A 93 -11.83 -2.01 -11.00
CA LYS A 93 -11.98 -3.33 -10.37
C LYS A 93 -13.34 -3.59 -9.69
N TYR A 94 -13.88 -2.58 -9.02
CA TYR A 94 -15.11 -2.70 -8.22
C TYR A 94 -16.28 -1.85 -8.75
N ASP A 95 -16.22 -1.39 -10.02
CA ASP A 95 -17.31 -0.59 -10.61
C ASP A 95 -18.57 -1.43 -10.91
N LYS A 96 -18.38 -2.70 -11.30
CA LYS A 96 -19.49 -3.57 -11.74
C LYS A 96 -19.91 -4.58 -10.69
N GLN A 97 -19.02 -4.95 -9.78
CA GLN A 97 -19.23 -6.00 -8.79
C GLN A 97 -18.59 -5.58 -7.46
N PRO A 98 -19.25 -5.85 -6.32
CA PRO A 98 -18.69 -5.56 -5.01
C PRO A 98 -17.45 -6.42 -4.72
N ILE A 99 -16.69 -5.99 -3.70
CA ILE A 99 -15.55 -6.75 -3.19
C ILE A 99 -16.05 -8.11 -2.67
N GLY A 100 -15.48 -9.21 -3.13
CA GLY A 100 -15.80 -10.56 -2.64
C GLY A 100 -16.77 -11.36 -3.50
N SER A 101 -17.33 -10.78 -4.57
CA SER A 101 -18.22 -11.52 -5.50
C SER A 101 -17.61 -12.78 -6.09
N GLU A 102 -16.28 -12.83 -6.21
CA GLU A 102 -15.54 -14.03 -6.65
C GLU A 102 -15.62 -15.19 -5.66
N ILE A 103 -15.79 -14.91 -4.37
CA ILE A 103 -15.93 -15.92 -3.30
C ILE A 103 -17.38 -16.40 -3.24
N GLU A 104 -18.34 -15.47 -3.26
CA GLU A 104 -19.77 -15.78 -3.16
C GLU A 104 -20.28 -16.66 -4.29
N LYS A 105 -19.70 -16.55 -5.49
CA LYS A 105 -20.06 -17.38 -6.67
C LYS A 105 -19.51 -18.81 -6.62
N GLN A 106 -18.56 -19.09 -5.73
CA GLN A 106 -17.95 -20.42 -5.57
C GLN A 106 -18.66 -21.28 -4.52
N ILE A 107 -19.65 -20.70 -3.82
CA ILE A 107 -20.53 -21.36 -2.86
C ILE A 107 -21.78 -21.81 -3.61
#